data_AF-A0A1I5VLF7-F1
#
_entry.id   AF-A0A1I5VLF7-F1
#
_cell.length_a   1.000
_cell.length_b   1.000
_cell.length_c   1.000
_cell.angle_alpha   90.00
_cell.angle_beta   90.00
_cell.angle_gamma   90.00
#
_symmetry.space_group_name_H-M   'P 1'
#
loop_
_entity.id
_entity.type
_entity.pdbx_description
1 polymer ?
#
loop_
_entity_poly.entity_id
_entity_poly.type
_entity_poly.pdbx_seq_one_letter_code
_entity_poly.pdbx_strand_id
1 'polypeptide(L)'
;MTRRAAADGGKREEIIRSAMDYFLEKGYDGTTVRAIMKKAGGEIGLFYYYFKSKDDVFDKVLDLFFAKYQKEFSEIADRACRDPFRALTYFFEYMKVETIRFREQYAANIHRTVRWAIRERTLTIVVPYLREILGILADLGAKLPLDLDVTAVLLAHGVGSIILHEDNEWVERSTVEVQKAVHLIMGLDLDRANLLFPIFPTMGDIPAITELAEKMREQLPGFERTEFEAQLNEKLKNQEVLMIRHHGTAAGCIAFSRRRKEIDFLAVAPDCRRNGVATRLLITAMSEFPPDTVLSVVTYREGDPLGTSARWFYQKFGFREEMLLTVFGYPCQQLCGSTPACLPGIQRCRKNVMAAGDLN
;
A
#
# COMPACT_ATOMS: atom_id res chain seq x y z
N MET A 1 -32.94 38.03 0.15
CA MET A 1 -32.09 37.30 1.12
C MET A 1 -31.32 36.17 0.41
N THR A 2 -30.36 36.48 -0.48
CA THR A 2 -29.75 35.43 -1.33
C THR A 2 -28.30 35.71 -1.71
N ARG A 3 -27.54 36.39 -0.83
CA ARG A 3 -26.10 36.67 -1.02
C ARG A 3 -25.20 36.28 0.18
N ARG A 4 -25.76 35.75 1.28
CA ARG A 4 -25.00 35.52 2.54
C ARG A 4 -24.30 34.17 2.63
N ALA A 5 -24.86 33.08 2.09
CA ALA A 5 -24.29 31.73 2.30
C ALA A 5 -22.92 31.49 1.64
N ALA A 6 -22.61 32.13 0.50
CA ALA A 6 -21.31 31.99 -0.16
C ALA A 6 -20.20 32.85 0.49
N ALA A 7 -20.57 33.91 1.23
CA ALA A 7 -19.63 34.75 1.96
C ALA A 7 -19.34 34.23 3.39
N ASP A 8 -20.27 33.46 3.97
CA ASP A 8 -20.21 32.92 5.34
C ASP A 8 -19.12 31.85 5.49
N GLY A 9 -19.03 30.90 4.54
CA GLY A 9 -17.93 29.92 4.49
C GLY A 9 -16.57 30.59 4.27
N GLY A 10 -16.51 31.62 3.42
CA GLY A 10 -15.26 32.35 3.16
C GLY A 10 -14.59 32.88 4.43
N LYS A 11 -15.39 33.47 5.33
CA LYS A 11 -14.85 34.05 6.57
C LYS A 11 -14.44 33.01 7.60
N ARG A 12 -15.24 31.97 7.77
CA ARG A 12 -14.90 30.85 8.65
C ARG A 12 -13.57 30.21 8.21
N GLU A 13 -13.39 29.99 6.92
CA GLU A 13 -12.19 29.40 6.36
C GLU A 13 -10.97 30.33 6.48
N GLU A 14 -11.14 31.65 6.33
CA GLU A 14 -10.09 32.64 6.59
C GLU A 14 -9.61 32.63 8.04
N ILE A 15 -10.52 32.49 9.00
CA ILE A 15 -10.18 32.37 10.42
C ILE A 15 -9.37 31.11 10.67
N ILE A 16 -9.77 29.97 10.10
CA ILE A 16 -9.05 28.69 10.24
C ILE A 16 -7.64 28.80 9.64
N ARG A 17 -7.49 29.35 8.43
CA ARG A 17 -6.16 29.53 7.82
C ARG A 17 -5.27 30.46 8.64
N SER A 18 -5.84 31.57 9.12
CA SER A 18 -5.11 32.51 9.99
C SER A 18 -4.67 31.86 11.30
N ALA A 19 -5.54 31.02 11.88
CA ALA A 19 -5.25 30.25 13.08
C ALA A 19 -4.14 29.23 12.84
N MET A 20 -4.19 28.50 11.72
CA MET A 20 -3.17 27.52 11.34
C MET A 20 -1.77 28.15 11.30
N ASP A 21 -1.62 29.30 10.64
CA ASP A 21 -0.33 29.99 10.56
C ASP A 21 0.21 30.36 11.96
N TYR A 22 -0.64 30.92 12.82
CA TYR A 22 -0.24 31.28 14.18
C TYR A 22 0.11 30.06 15.04
N PHE A 23 -0.69 28.99 14.95
CA PHE A 23 -0.41 27.77 15.68
C PHE A 23 0.90 27.14 15.23
N LEU A 24 1.14 27.06 13.92
CA LEU A 24 2.41 26.55 13.39
C LEU A 24 3.59 27.40 13.87
N GLU A 25 3.51 28.72 13.84
CA GLU A 25 4.63 29.60 14.22
C GLU A 25 4.84 29.71 15.75
N LYS A 26 3.77 29.87 16.53
CA LYS A 26 3.81 30.27 17.95
C LYS A 26 3.35 29.18 18.92
N GLY A 27 2.87 28.07 18.39
CA GLY A 27 2.25 27.02 19.17
C GLY A 27 0.87 27.38 19.69
N TYR A 28 0.24 26.42 20.38
CA TYR A 28 -1.08 26.59 20.95
C TYR A 28 -1.14 27.71 22.00
N ASP A 29 -0.26 27.67 23.01
CA ASP A 29 -0.26 28.64 24.12
C ASP A 29 0.17 30.05 23.68
N GLY A 30 1.11 30.16 22.75
CA GLY A 30 1.56 31.43 22.19
C GLY A 30 0.56 32.12 21.26
N THR A 31 -0.56 31.45 20.95
CA THR A 31 -1.59 31.94 20.04
C THR A 31 -2.84 32.39 20.80
N THR A 32 -3.31 33.61 20.50
CA THR A 32 -4.53 34.17 21.11
C THR A 32 -5.62 34.38 20.05
N VAL A 33 -6.88 34.22 20.44
CA VAL A 33 -8.05 34.50 19.57
C VAL A 33 -7.98 35.92 18.99
N ARG A 34 -7.55 36.91 19.78
CA ARG A 34 -7.38 38.29 19.32
C ARG A 34 -6.34 38.40 18.19
N ALA A 35 -5.21 37.71 18.29
CA ALA A 35 -4.18 37.72 17.24
C ALA A 35 -4.69 37.07 15.95
N ILE A 36 -5.38 35.93 16.06
CA ILE A 36 -6.01 35.24 14.92
C ILE A 36 -6.99 36.18 14.21
N MET A 37 -7.92 36.78 14.96
CA MET A 37 -8.95 37.65 14.38
C MET A 37 -8.38 38.93 13.79
N LYS A 38 -7.32 39.49 14.39
CA LYS A 38 -6.59 40.63 13.81
C LYS A 38 -6.00 40.29 12.44
N LYS A 39 -5.39 39.11 12.28
CA LYS A 39 -4.85 38.65 10.99
C LYS A 39 -5.95 38.33 9.98
N ALA A 40 -7.02 37.68 10.44
CA ALA A 40 -8.17 37.37 9.61
C ALA A 40 -8.96 38.63 9.21
N GLY A 41 -8.68 39.82 9.75
CA GLY A 41 -9.44 41.04 9.45
C GLY A 41 -10.89 40.95 9.92
N GLY A 42 -11.12 40.48 11.15
CA GLY A 42 -12.44 40.40 11.76
C GLY A 42 -12.43 40.78 13.25
N GLU A 43 -13.62 41.05 13.79
CA GLU A 43 -13.81 41.39 15.20
C GLU A 43 -13.91 40.13 16.08
N ILE A 44 -13.53 40.23 17.36
CA ILE A 44 -13.54 39.08 18.29
C ILE A 44 -14.94 38.45 18.42
N GLY A 45 -16.01 39.24 18.38
CA GLY A 45 -17.38 38.70 18.44
C GLY A 45 -17.70 37.73 17.30
N LEU A 46 -17.12 37.94 16.11
CA LEU A 46 -17.30 37.07 14.96
C LEU A 46 -16.61 35.72 15.14
N PHE A 47 -15.55 35.64 15.95
CA PHE A 47 -14.92 34.37 16.29
C PHE A 47 -15.92 33.45 17.00
N TYR A 48 -16.57 33.97 18.05
CA TYR A 48 -17.50 33.20 18.88
C TYR A 48 -18.82 32.85 18.20
N TYR A 49 -19.09 33.47 17.05
CA TYR A 49 -20.16 33.03 16.16
C TYR A 49 -19.83 31.69 15.47
N TYR A 50 -18.56 31.48 15.09
CA TYR A 50 -18.12 30.28 14.36
C TYR A 50 -17.50 29.19 15.23
N PHE A 51 -16.82 29.57 16.32
CA PHE A 51 -16.04 28.66 17.16
C PHE A 51 -16.35 28.90 18.64
N LYS A 52 -16.54 27.82 19.39
CA LYS A 52 -16.86 27.90 20.82
C LYS A 52 -15.66 28.30 21.67
N SER A 53 -14.45 27.93 21.24
CA SER A 53 -13.22 28.14 22.01
C SER A 53 -11.98 28.15 21.12
N LYS A 54 -10.81 28.42 21.72
CA LYS A 54 -9.51 28.25 21.06
C LYS A 54 -9.23 26.78 20.72
N ASP A 55 -9.72 25.83 21.53
CA ASP A 55 -9.64 24.39 21.24
C ASP A 55 -10.44 24.04 19.99
N ASP A 56 -11.68 24.54 19.88
CA ASP A 56 -12.55 24.25 18.73
C ASP A 56 -11.91 24.71 17.41
N VAL A 57 -11.33 25.92 17.36
CA VAL A 57 -10.61 26.35 16.15
C VAL A 57 -9.31 25.56 15.93
N PHE A 58 -8.64 25.10 16.98
CA PHE A 58 -7.45 24.26 16.87
C PHE A 58 -7.79 22.89 16.27
N ASP A 59 -8.87 22.26 16.72
CA ASP A 59 -9.38 21.02 16.15
C ASP A 59 -9.75 21.20 14.68
N LYS A 60 -10.40 22.31 14.30
CA LYS A 60 -10.69 22.61 12.88
C LYS A 60 -9.45 22.88 12.04
N VAL A 61 -8.40 23.41 12.62
CA VAL A 61 -7.09 23.51 11.96
C VAL A 61 -6.49 22.12 11.73
N LEU A 62 -6.53 21.24 12.72
CA LEU A 62 -6.05 19.86 12.57
C LEU A 62 -6.89 19.08 11.55
N ASP A 63 -8.22 19.21 11.57
CA ASP A 63 -9.12 18.60 10.58
C ASP A 63 -8.73 19.05 9.16
N LEU A 64 -8.52 20.34 8.94
CA LEU A 64 -8.11 20.89 7.65
C LEU A 64 -6.72 20.38 7.24
N PHE A 65 -5.78 20.34 8.19
CA PHE A 65 -4.42 19.85 7.96
C PHE A 65 -4.41 18.37 7.55
N PHE A 66 -5.21 17.54 8.22
CA PHE A 66 -5.25 16.10 7.99
C PHE A 66 -6.17 15.62 6.88
N ALA A 67 -7.05 16.47 6.35
CA ALA A 67 -8.01 16.10 5.31
C ALA A 67 -7.35 15.44 4.08
N LYS A 68 -6.21 15.98 3.62
CA LYS A 68 -5.43 15.40 2.50
C LYS A 68 -4.92 14.00 2.88
N TYR A 69 -4.24 13.89 4.02
CA TYR A 69 -3.62 12.65 4.48
C TYR A 69 -4.68 11.55 4.70
N GLN A 70 -5.82 11.87 5.31
CA GLN A 70 -6.91 10.91 5.52
C GLN A 70 -7.43 10.36 4.18
N LYS A 71 -7.61 11.22 3.17
CA LYS A 71 -8.01 10.77 1.84
C LYS A 71 -6.97 9.82 1.23
N GLU A 72 -5.69 10.17 1.29
CA GLU A 72 -4.61 9.37 0.73
C GLU A 72 -4.44 8.02 1.49
N PHE A 73 -4.58 8.01 2.82
CA PHE A 73 -4.61 6.77 3.62
C PHE A 73 -5.81 5.90 3.27
N SER A 74 -7.00 6.48 3.09
CA SER A 74 -8.19 5.77 2.65
C SER A 74 -7.98 5.12 1.29
N GLU A 75 -7.38 5.83 0.34
CA GLU A 75 -7.09 5.28 -0.99
C GLU A 75 -6.10 4.11 -0.95
N ILE A 76 -5.11 4.15 -0.05
CA ILE A 76 -4.17 3.04 0.16
C ILE A 76 -4.90 1.82 0.76
N ALA A 77 -5.74 2.04 1.79
CA ALA A 77 -6.53 1.00 2.42
C ALA A 77 -7.53 0.35 1.43
N ASP A 78 -8.24 1.18 0.65
CA ASP A 78 -9.17 0.72 -0.38
C ASP A 78 -8.49 -0.18 -1.44
N ARG A 79 -7.23 0.13 -1.81
CA ARG A 79 -6.46 -0.68 -2.75
C ARG A 79 -6.05 -2.03 -2.18
N ALA A 80 -6.00 -2.21 -0.87
CA ALA A 80 -5.63 -3.48 -0.24
C ALA A 80 -6.57 -4.62 -0.63
N CYS A 81 -7.81 -4.33 -1.01
CA CYS A 81 -8.73 -5.34 -1.50
C CYS A 81 -8.33 -5.96 -2.85
N ARG A 82 -7.41 -5.31 -3.59
CA ARG A 82 -6.83 -5.80 -4.86
C ARG A 82 -5.38 -6.23 -4.70
N ASP A 83 -4.62 -5.51 -3.87
CA ASP A 83 -3.21 -5.79 -3.61
C ASP A 83 -2.90 -5.86 -2.10
N PRO A 84 -3.42 -6.88 -1.41
CA PRO A 84 -3.32 -7.00 0.03
C PRO A 84 -1.85 -7.20 0.47
N PHE A 85 -1.04 -7.86 -0.36
CA PHE A 85 0.32 -8.25 -0.01
C PHE A 85 1.32 -7.09 -0.07
N ARG A 86 1.00 -5.95 -0.70
CA ARG A 86 1.85 -4.75 -0.66
C ARG A 86 1.22 -3.58 0.09
N ALA A 87 -0.04 -3.70 0.53
CA ALA A 87 -0.78 -2.62 1.17
C ALA A 87 -0.07 -2.03 2.42
N LEU A 88 0.38 -2.87 3.37
CA LEU A 88 1.11 -2.39 4.55
C LEU A 88 2.43 -1.71 4.17
N THR A 89 3.18 -2.29 3.22
CA THR A 89 4.43 -1.69 2.74
C THR A 89 4.18 -0.32 2.12
N TYR A 90 3.18 -0.20 1.24
CA TYR A 90 2.81 1.08 0.65
C TYR A 90 2.33 2.09 1.69
N PHE A 91 1.59 1.64 2.69
CA PHE A 91 1.12 2.49 3.78
C PHE A 91 2.29 3.13 4.54
N PHE A 92 3.25 2.32 4.98
CA PHE A 92 4.42 2.82 5.71
C PHE A 92 5.39 3.60 4.85
N GLU A 93 5.58 3.21 3.58
CA GLU A 93 6.41 3.98 2.65
C GLU A 93 5.82 5.36 2.38
N TYR A 94 4.50 5.44 2.19
CA TYR A 94 3.80 6.72 2.08
C TYR A 94 3.98 7.58 3.34
N MET A 95 3.83 7.00 4.54
CA MET A 95 4.12 7.72 5.79
C MET A 95 5.56 8.25 5.83
N LYS A 96 6.55 7.44 5.43
CA LYS A 96 7.97 7.83 5.41
C LYS A 96 8.20 9.01 4.47
N VAL A 97 7.70 8.93 3.24
CA VAL A 97 7.82 10.00 2.23
C VAL A 97 7.14 11.28 2.67
N GLU A 98 5.91 11.22 3.18
CA GLU A 98 5.20 12.42 3.64
C GLU A 98 5.84 13.02 4.89
N THR A 99 6.46 12.21 5.75
CA THR A 99 7.21 12.70 6.91
C THR A 99 8.43 13.51 6.48
N ILE A 100 9.15 13.05 5.44
CA ILE A 100 10.27 13.79 4.85
C ILE A 100 9.78 15.12 4.26
N ARG A 101 8.73 15.09 3.42
CA ARG A 101 8.13 16.29 2.82
C ARG A 101 7.65 17.29 3.88
N PHE A 102 7.00 16.80 4.94
CA PHE A 102 6.54 17.63 6.04
C PHE A 102 7.70 18.36 6.72
N ARG A 103 8.84 17.67 6.94
CA ARG A 103 10.03 18.30 7.53
C ARG A 103 10.62 19.37 6.61
N GLU A 104 10.73 19.08 5.32
CA GLU A 104 11.21 20.06 4.33
C GLU A 104 10.35 21.33 4.33
N GLN A 105 9.03 21.18 4.45
CA GLN A 105 8.09 22.29 4.40
C GLN A 105 8.00 23.08 5.73
N TYR A 106 8.06 22.40 6.88
CA TYR A 106 7.67 22.99 8.17
C TYR A 106 8.76 23.04 9.23
N ALA A 107 9.84 22.23 9.14
CA ALA A 107 10.76 22.02 10.27
C ALA A 107 11.43 23.30 10.80
N ALA A 108 11.70 24.29 9.93
CA ALA A 108 12.34 25.54 10.33
C ALA A 108 11.44 26.45 11.18
N ASN A 109 10.11 26.37 10.98
CA ASN A 109 9.17 27.36 11.50
C ASN A 109 8.07 26.77 12.39
N ILE A 110 8.01 25.43 12.53
CA ILE A 110 6.99 24.78 13.33
C ILE A 110 7.34 24.77 14.83
N HIS A 111 6.40 25.24 15.64
CA HIS A 111 6.50 25.19 17.08
C HIS A 111 6.45 23.75 17.60
N ARG A 112 7.35 23.41 18.52
CA ARG A 112 7.53 22.04 19.05
C ARG A 112 6.24 21.37 19.55
N THR A 113 5.35 22.13 20.19
CA THR A 113 4.10 21.58 20.76
C THR A 113 3.11 21.19 19.68
N VAL A 114 3.04 21.95 18.59
CA VAL A 114 2.18 21.63 17.44
C VAL A 114 2.77 20.48 16.65
N ARG A 115 4.09 20.43 16.50
CA ARG A 115 4.78 19.26 15.93
C ARG A 115 4.45 17.97 16.69
N TRP A 116 4.44 18.00 18.02
CA TRP A 116 4.04 16.85 18.84
C TRP A 116 2.55 16.50 18.70
N ALA A 117 1.67 17.51 18.69
CA ALA A 117 0.25 17.30 18.48
C ALA A 117 -0.04 16.66 17.11
N ILE A 118 0.64 17.12 16.05
CA ILE A 118 0.55 16.53 14.71
C ILE A 118 1.04 15.08 14.75
N ARG A 119 2.21 14.80 15.36
CA ARG A 119 2.73 13.43 15.49
C ARG A 119 1.71 12.51 16.17
N GLU A 120 1.18 12.91 17.33
CA GLU A 120 0.21 12.12 18.07
C GLU A 120 -1.09 11.91 17.29
N ARG A 121 -1.60 12.98 16.68
CA ARG A 121 -2.82 12.91 15.86
C ARG A 121 -2.63 12.01 14.64
N THR A 122 -1.46 12.01 14.00
CA THR A 122 -1.12 11.08 12.91
C THR A 122 -1.21 9.63 13.38
N LEU A 123 -0.59 9.29 14.52
CA LEU A 123 -0.61 7.93 15.05
C LEU A 123 -2.04 7.43 15.29
N THR A 124 -2.91 8.28 15.83
CA THR A 124 -4.33 7.97 16.04
C THR A 124 -5.11 7.85 14.72
N ILE A 125 -4.85 8.73 13.75
CA ILE A 125 -5.54 8.74 12.45
C ILE A 125 -5.25 7.46 11.63
N VAL A 126 -4.03 6.91 11.71
CA VAL A 126 -3.65 5.77 10.87
C VAL A 126 -4.22 4.43 11.33
N VAL A 127 -4.58 4.30 12.62
CA VAL A 127 -5.11 3.06 13.22
C VAL A 127 -6.26 2.44 12.43
N PRO A 128 -7.37 3.15 12.10
CA PRO A 128 -8.49 2.55 11.38
C PRO A 128 -8.11 2.01 10.00
N TYR A 129 -7.20 2.67 9.28
CA TYR A 129 -6.75 2.22 7.96
C TYR A 129 -5.86 0.98 8.05
N LEU A 130 -4.94 0.94 9.02
CA LEU A 130 -4.14 -0.25 9.29
C LEU A 130 -5.03 -1.43 9.69
N ARG A 131 -6.03 -1.20 10.54
CA ARG A 131 -7.02 -2.20 10.94
C ARG A 131 -7.79 -2.76 9.73
N GLU A 132 -8.18 -1.91 8.78
CA GLU A 132 -8.85 -2.33 7.55
C GLU A 132 -7.93 -3.23 6.70
N ILE A 133 -6.69 -2.81 6.45
CA ILE A 133 -5.71 -3.60 5.69
C ILE A 133 -5.48 -4.97 6.36
N LEU A 134 -5.34 -4.99 7.69
CA LEU A 134 -5.16 -6.22 8.46
C LEU A 134 -6.39 -7.12 8.40
N GLY A 135 -7.61 -6.54 8.43
CA GLY A 135 -8.86 -7.28 8.29
C GLY A 135 -8.93 -8.00 6.93
N ILE A 136 -8.52 -7.32 5.87
CA ILE A 136 -8.43 -7.92 4.53
C ILE A 136 -7.41 -9.07 4.50
N LEU A 137 -6.25 -8.91 5.14
CA LEU A 137 -5.27 -9.99 5.25
C LEU A 137 -5.82 -11.18 6.04
N ALA A 138 -6.58 -10.94 7.11
CA ALA A 138 -7.22 -11.97 7.91
C ALA A 138 -8.31 -12.73 7.12
N ASP A 139 -9.14 -12.04 6.34
CA ASP A 139 -10.15 -12.64 5.44
C ASP A 139 -9.49 -13.56 4.40
N LEU A 140 -8.26 -13.26 3.99
CA LEU A 140 -7.45 -14.08 3.09
C LEU A 140 -6.72 -15.23 3.81
N GLY A 141 -6.95 -15.39 5.11
CA GLY A 141 -6.43 -16.49 5.93
C GLY A 141 -5.15 -16.19 6.69
N ALA A 142 -4.70 -14.93 6.76
CA ALA A 142 -3.59 -14.56 7.64
C ALA A 142 -3.98 -14.80 9.11
N LYS A 143 -3.12 -15.50 9.84
CA LYS A 143 -3.32 -15.78 11.27
C LYS A 143 -2.47 -14.83 12.09
N LEU A 144 -3.06 -13.71 12.48
CA LEU A 144 -2.41 -12.75 13.37
C LEU A 144 -2.23 -13.36 14.75
N PRO A 145 -1.07 -13.14 15.42
CA PRO A 145 -0.81 -13.68 16.75
C PRO A 145 -1.58 -12.92 17.84
N LEU A 146 -1.99 -11.69 17.55
CA LEU A 146 -2.71 -10.80 18.44
C LEU A 146 -4.07 -10.45 17.82
N ASP A 147 -4.96 -9.90 18.65
CA ASP A 147 -6.22 -9.33 18.19
C ASP A 147 -6.00 -8.23 17.13
N LEU A 148 -6.98 -8.09 16.23
CA LEU A 148 -6.91 -7.19 15.08
C LEU A 148 -6.69 -5.72 15.49
N ASP A 149 -7.43 -5.25 16.50
CA ASP A 149 -7.36 -3.87 16.98
C ASP A 149 -6.02 -3.61 17.68
N VAL A 150 -5.57 -4.55 18.51
CA VAL A 150 -4.27 -4.49 19.18
C VAL A 150 -3.12 -4.47 18.16
N THR A 151 -3.20 -5.30 17.13
CA THR A 151 -2.20 -5.35 16.05
C THR A 151 -2.13 -4.01 15.30
N ALA A 152 -3.28 -3.42 14.96
CA ALA A 152 -3.34 -2.12 14.30
C ALA A 152 -2.72 -1.01 15.16
N VAL A 153 -3.02 -0.98 16.46
CA VAL A 153 -2.45 -0.02 17.41
C VAL A 153 -0.94 -0.20 17.55
N LEU A 154 -0.44 -1.44 17.64
CA LEU A 154 1.00 -1.72 17.71
C LEU A 154 1.73 -1.29 16.44
N LEU A 155 1.13 -1.54 15.26
CA LEU A 155 1.68 -1.06 14.00
C LEU A 155 1.69 0.47 13.92
N ALA A 156 0.59 1.13 14.32
CA ALA A 156 0.52 2.59 14.35
C ALA A 156 1.54 3.20 15.33
N HIS A 157 1.45 2.86 16.62
CA HIS A 157 2.23 3.52 17.68
C HIS A 157 3.63 2.94 17.86
N GLY A 158 3.90 1.72 17.41
CA GLY A 158 5.24 1.14 17.38
C GLY A 158 5.99 1.57 16.11
N VAL A 159 5.57 1.02 14.96
CA VAL A 159 6.24 1.26 13.67
C VAL A 159 6.06 2.71 13.21
N GLY A 160 4.85 3.26 13.27
CA GLY A 160 4.60 4.66 12.92
C GLY A 160 5.37 5.65 13.79
N SER A 161 5.58 5.35 15.07
CA SER A 161 6.40 6.20 15.95
C SER A 161 7.86 6.25 15.52
N ILE A 162 8.42 5.12 15.05
CA ILE A 162 9.76 5.07 14.47
C ILE A 162 9.80 5.93 13.21
N ILE A 163 8.86 5.75 12.29
CA ILE A 163 8.79 6.52 11.03
C ILE A 163 8.70 8.03 11.30
N LEU A 164 7.91 8.43 12.30
CA LEU A 164 7.69 9.83 12.67
C LEU A 164 8.79 10.41 13.59
N HIS A 165 9.84 9.64 13.91
CA HIS A 165 10.88 10.05 14.85
C HIS A 165 11.74 11.19 14.30
N GLU A 166 12.06 12.20 15.12
CA GLU A 166 12.68 13.45 14.65
C GLU A 166 14.10 13.31 14.06
N ASP A 167 14.82 12.24 14.41
CA ASP A 167 16.13 11.89 13.83
C ASP A 167 15.99 11.09 12.53
N ASN A 168 16.15 11.76 11.38
CA ASN A 168 16.09 11.14 10.05
C ASN A 168 17.17 10.08 9.83
N GLU A 169 18.40 10.31 10.31
CA GLU A 169 19.50 9.37 10.06
C GLU A 169 19.26 8.05 10.81
N TRP A 170 18.69 8.14 12.00
CA TRP A 170 18.30 6.97 12.77
C TRP A 170 17.15 6.22 12.10
N VAL A 171 16.13 6.92 11.57
CA VAL A 171 15.03 6.30 10.84
C VAL A 171 15.54 5.54 9.61
N GLU A 172 16.39 6.15 8.80
CA GLU A 172 16.95 5.50 7.61
C GLU A 172 17.72 4.23 7.97
N ARG A 173 18.63 4.33 8.96
CA ARG A 173 19.41 3.17 9.45
C ARG A 173 18.55 2.08 10.08
N SER A 174 17.36 2.43 10.60
CA SER A 174 16.45 1.49 11.26
C SER A 174 15.47 0.81 10.30
N THR A 175 15.44 1.17 9.01
CA THR A 175 14.45 0.68 8.03
C THR A 175 14.35 -0.86 8.00
N VAL A 176 15.49 -1.57 8.04
CA VAL A 176 15.52 -3.04 8.03
C VAL A 176 14.93 -3.62 9.33
N GLU A 177 15.23 -3.01 10.47
CA GLU A 177 14.70 -3.44 11.77
C GLU A 177 13.20 -3.16 11.90
N VAL A 178 12.72 -2.06 11.31
CA VAL A 178 11.29 -1.76 11.23
C VAL A 178 10.55 -2.83 10.44
N GLN A 179 11.09 -3.28 9.31
CA GLN A 179 10.50 -4.37 8.54
C GLN A 179 10.43 -5.68 9.34
N LYS A 180 11.49 -6.02 10.07
CA LYS A 180 11.49 -7.17 10.99
C LYS A 180 10.44 -7.03 12.09
N ALA A 181 10.27 -5.83 12.66
CA ALA A 181 9.26 -5.57 13.67
C ALA A 181 7.84 -5.79 13.11
N VAL A 182 7.55 -5.30 11.90
CA VAL A 182 6.27 -5.57 11.21
C VAL A 182 6.07 -7.08 11.07
N HIS A 183 7.08 -7.82 10.59
CA HIS A 183 6.99 -9.27 10.45
C HIS A 183 6.67 -9.97 11.78
N LEU A 184 7.36 -9.63 12.87
CA LEU A 184 7.12 -10.20 14.19
C LEU A 184 5.72 -9.88 14.71
N ILE A 185 5.25 -8.62 14.57
CA ILE A 185 3.90 -8.21 14.96
C ILE A 185 2.84 -8.99 14.18
N MET A 186 3.10 -9.27 12.90
CA MET A 186 2.24 -10.06 12.03
C MET A 186 2.34 -11.58 12.30
N GLY A 187 3.16 -12.03 13.26
CA GLY A 187 3.35 -13.44 13.61
C GLY A 187 4.15 -14.23 12.57
N LEU A 188 4.97 -13.53 11.79
CA LEU A 188 5.76 -14.11 10.71
C LEU A 188 7.15 -14.47 11.23
N ASP A 189 7.53 -15.72 11.01
CA ASP A 189 8.90 -16.18 11.23
C ASP A 189 9.84 -15.37 10.33
N LEU A 190 10.89 -14.77 10.90
CA LEU A 190 11.84 -13.92 10.18
C LEU A 190 12.57 -14.65 9.06
N ASP A 191 12.76 -15.97 9.20
CA ASP A 191 13.35 -16.80 8.14
C ASP A 191 12.37 -16.96 6.97
N ARG A 192 11.08 -17.13 7.28
CA ARG A 192 10.00 -17.24 6.29
C ARG A 192 9.48 -15.90 5.79
N ALA A 193 9.75 -14.79 6.46
CA ALA A 193 9.13 -13.51 6.15
C ALA A 193 9.57 -12.98 4.77
N ASN A 194 10.77 -13.36 4.33
CA ASN A 194 11.25 -13.11 2.97
C ASN A 194 10.32 -13.73 1.89
N LEU A 195 9.59 -14.82 2.20
CA LEU A 195 8.69 -15.52 1.28
C LEU A 195 7.34 -14.82 1.02
N LEU A 196 7.08 -13.68 1.65
CA LEU A 196 5.69 -13.24 1.82
C LEU A 196 5.26 -12.16 0.85
N PHE A 197 6.12 -11.22 0.49
CA PHE A 197 5.67 -10.03 -0.22
C PHE A 197 6.31 -9.91 -1.61
N PRO A 198 5.50 -9.89 -2.69
CA PRO A 198 6.01 -9.61 -4.02
C PRO A 198 6.65 -8.22 -4.09
N ILE A 199 7.83 -8.15 -4.69
CA ILE A 199 8.57 -6.91 -4.94
C ILE A 199 8.88 -6.77 -6.44
N PHE A 200 9.11 -5.54 -6.88
CA PHE A 200 9.74 -5.31 -8.18
C PHE A 200 11.25 -5.59 -8.05
N PRO A 201 11.81 -6.56 -8.81
CA PRO A 201 13.23 -6.85 -8.79
C PRO A 201 14.03 -5.73 -9.48
N THR A 202 15.31 -5.68 -9.14
CA THR A 202 16.33 -4.82 -9.74
C THR A 202 17.17 -5.59 -10.76
N MET A 203 18.01 -4.91 -11.54
CA MET A 203 18.92 -5.57 -12.49
C MET A 203 19.87 -6.57 -11.82
N GLY A 204 20.23 -6.34 -10.55
CA GLY A 204 21.06 -7.26 -9.77
C GLY A 204 20.38 -8.61 -9.47
N ASP A 205 19.07 -8.72 -9.70
CA ASP A 205 18.27 -9.91 -9.39
C ASP A 205 18.08 -10.84 -10.59
N ILE A 206 18.46 -10.38 -11.78
CA ILE A 206 18.43 -11.17 -13.02
C ILE A 206 19.07 -12.54 -12.81
N PRO A 207 20.29 -12.67 -12.24
CA PRO A 207 20.92 -13.98 -12.07
C PRO A 207 20.07 -14.96 -11.23
N ALA A 208 19.44 -14.48 -10.16
CA ALA A 208 18.61 -15.31 -9.28
C ALA A 208 17.32 -15.77 -9.97
N ILE A 209 16.69 -14.89 -10.76
CA ILE A 209 15.49 -15.22 -11.53
C ILE A 209 15.83 -16.19 -12.66
N THR A 210 16.94 -15.99 -13.35
CA THR A 210 17.41 -16.89 -14.41
C THR A 210 17.74 -18.26 -13.85
N GLU A 211 18.40 -18.35 -12.69
CA GLU A 211 18.69 -19.64 -12.05
C GLU A 211 17.39 -20.40 -11.70
N LEU A 212 16.35 -19.70 -11.23
CA LEU A 212 15.04 -20.28 -11.01
C LEU A 212 14.42 -20.83 -12.31
N ALA A 213 14.51 -20.06 -13.40
CA ALA A 213 14.00 -20.50 -14.70
C ALA A 213 14.79 -21.71 -15.25
N GLU A 214 16.12 -21.73 -15.10
CA GLU A 214 16.98 -22.84 -15.52
C GLU A 214 16.64 -24.14 -14.77
N LYS A 215 16.37 -24.05 -13.45
CA LYS A 215 15.89 -25.20 -12.65
C LYS A 215 14.55 -25.75 -13.13
N MET A 216 13.78 -24.96 -13.88
CA MET A 216 12.48 -25.33 -14.45
C MET A 216 12.54 -25.55 -15.96
N ARG A 217 13.73 -25.66 -16.57
CA ARG A 217 13.91 -25.75 -18.03
C ARG A 217 13.08 -26.84 -18.71
N GLU A 218 12.96 -28.01 -18.09
CA GLU A 218 12.14 -29.11 -18.62
C GLU A 218 10.63 -28.78 -18.70
N GLN A 219 10.18 -27.80 -17.93
CA GLN A 219 8.80 -27.30 -17.89
C GLN A 219 8.61 -26.00 -18.71
N LEU A 220 9.65 -25.57 -19.43
CA LEU A 220 9.66 -24.33 -20.22
C LEU A 220 10.09 -24.64 -21.67
N PRO A 221 9.13 -24.98 -22.55
CA PRO A 221 9.43 -25.27 -23.94
C PRO A 221 10.11 -24.08 -24.61
N GLY A 222 11.23 -24.31 -25.29
CA GLY A 222 11.97 -23.26 -25.99
C GLY A 222 12.80 -22.34 -25.11
N PHE A 223 13.04 -22.69 -23.83
CA PHE A 223 13.87 -21.87 -22.94
C PHE A 223 15.33 -21.78 -23.43
N GLU A 224 15.72 -20.58 -23.82
CA GLU A 224 17.10 -20.17 -24.07
C GLU A 224 17.48 -19.07 -23.09
N ARG A 225 18.62 -19.23 -22.42
CA ARG A 225 19.01 -18.41 -21.28
C ARG A 225 19.29 -16.97 -21.68
N THR A 226 20.00 -16.76 -22.79
CA THR A 226 20.40 -15.43 -23.26
C THR A 226 19.19 -14.61 -23.70
N GLU A 227 18.27 -15.25 -24.42
CA GLU A 227 17.00 -14.64 -24.82
C GLU A 227 16.13 -14.31 -23.61
N PHE A 228 16.03 -15.23 -22.64
CA PHE A 228 15.29 -14.99 -21.40
C PHE A 228 15.85 -13.82 -20.60
N GLU A 229 17.18 -13.75 -20.41
CA GLU A 229 17.83 -12.63 -19.71
C GLU A 229 17.60 -11.29 -20.43
N ALA A 230 17.63 -11.27 -21.77
CA ALA A 230 17.35 -10.07 -22.56
C ALA A 230 15.89 -9.59 -22.41
N GLN A 231 14.93 -10.51 -22.49
CA GLN A 231 13.51 -10.21 -22.27
C GLN A 231 13.25 -9.76 -20.83
N LEU A 232 13.86 -10.41 -19.85
CA LEU A 232 13.75 -10.07 -18.44
C LEU A 232 14.27 -8.65 -18.18
N ASN A 233 15.42 -8.28 -18.74
CA ASN A 233 15.99 -6.94 -18.63
C ASN A 233 15.04 -5.85 -19.17
N GLU A 234 14.39 -6.07 -20.32
CA GLU A 234 13.38 -5.15 -20.86
C GLU A 234 12.17 -5.02 -19.92
N LYS A 235 11.67 -6.14 -19.41
CA LYS A 235 10.52 -6.17 -18.51
C LYS A 235 10.79 -5.52 -17.14
N LEU A 236 12.01 -5.67 -16.61
CA LEU A 236 12.43 -4.99 -15.38
C LEU A 236 12.36 -3.46 -15.54
N LYS A 237 12.81 -2.93 -16.70
CA LYS A 237 12.71 -1.48 -16.99
C LYS A 237 11.26 -0.99 -17.00
N ASN A 238 10.33 -1.84 -17.40
CA ASN A 238 8.90 -1.53 -17.49
C ASN A 238 8.11 -1.85 -16.20
N GLN A 239 8.77 -2.29 -15.12
CA GLN A 239 8.10 -2.78 -13.89
C GLN A 239 7.03 -3.84 -14.21
N GLU A 240 7.41 -4.81 -15.04
CA GLU A 240 6.58 -5.89 -15.57
C GLU A 240 6.96 -7.27 -14.99
N VAL A 241 7.70 -7.26 -13.88
CA VAL A 241 8.15 -8.47 -13.19
C VAL A 241 7.95 -8.30 -11.70
N LEU A 242 7.44 -9.33 -11.04
CA LEU A 242 7.37 -9.41 -9.59
C LEU A 242 8.10 -10.65 -9.12
N MET A 243 8.79 -10.53 -7.98
CA MET A 243 9.61 -11.57 -7.39
C MET A 243 9.28 -11.70 -5.90
N ILE A 244 9.35 -12.92 -5.39
CA ILE A 244 9.43 -13.18 -3.94
C ILE A 244 10.82 -13.78 -3.67
N ARG A 245 11.51 -13.28 -2.64
CA ARG A 245 12.86 -13.75 -2.26
C ARG A 245 12.81 -14.81 -1.17
N HIS A 246 13.85 -15.62 -1.08
CA HIS A 246 14.08 -16.49 0.07
C HIS A 246 15.57 -16.76 0.23
N HIS A 247 16.12 -16.44 1.40
CA HIS A 247 17.56 -16.55 1.71
C HIS A 247 18.49 -16.05 0.58
N GLY A 248 18.18 -14.87 0.01
CA GLY A 248 18.98 -14.26 -1.06
C GLY A 248 18.73 -14.83 -2.48
N THR A 249 17.84 -15.80 -2.63
CA THR A 249 17.49 -16.43 -3.93
C THR A 249 16.04 -16.13 -4.34
N ALA A 250 15.67 -16.51 -5.57
CA ALA A 250 14.30 -16.36 -6.10
C ALA A 250 13.39 -17.52 -5.63
N ALA A 251 12.48 -17.25 -4.70
CA ALA A 251 11.46 -18.21 -4.28
C ALA A 251 10.36 -18.39 -5.34
N GLY A 252 10.07 -17.30 -6.06
CA GLY A 252 9.16 -17.31 -7.19
C GLY A 252 9.25 -16.00 -7.97
N CYS A 253 8.85 -16.05 -9.23
CA CYS A 253 8.85 -14.92 -10.14
C CYS A 253 7.64 -15.01 -11.06
N ILE A 254 7.01 -13.87 -11.33
CA ILE A 254 6.00 -13.71 -12.37
C ILE A 254 6.40 -12.55 -13.27
N ALA A 255 6.32 -12.74 -14.58
CA ALA A 255 6.49 -11.69 -15.57
C ALA A 255 5.20 -11.56 -16.38
N PHE A 256 4.83 -10.33 -16.70
CA PHE A 256 3.62 -10.01 -17.44
C PHE A 256 3.90 -8.90 -18.46
N SER A 257 2.95 -8.63 -19.35
CA SER A 257 3.01 -7.50 -20.27
C SER A 257 1.76 -6.64 -20.09
N ARG A 258 1.95 -5.37 -19.72
CA ARG A 258 0.87 -4.38 -19.66
C ARG A 258 0.30 -4.09 -21.05
N ARG A 259 1.18 -4.03 -22.06
CA ARG A 259 0.81 -3.78 -23.45
C ARG A 259 -0.03 -4.92 -24.03
N ARG A 260 0.39 -6.18 -23.84
CA ARG A 260 -0.31 -7.34 -24.37
C ARG A 260 -1.44 -7.84 -23.46
N LYS A 261 -1.48 -7.39 -22.20
CA LYS A 261 -2.40 -7.90 -21.16
C LYS A 261 -2.21 -9.41 -20.98
N GLU A 262 -0.98 -9.83 -20.84
CA GLU A 262 -0.59 -11.24 -20.84
C GLU A 262 0.32 -11.55 -19.65
N ILE A 263 0.18 -12.74 -19.08
CA ILE A 263 1.17 -13.32 -18.16
C ILE A 263 2.14 -14.14 -19.00
N ASP A 264 3.37 -13.67 -19.09
CA ASP A 264 4.40 -14.28 -19.94
C ASP A 264 5.14 -15.41 -19.23
N PHE A 265 5.27 -15.32 -17.91
CA PHE A 265 6.06 -16.27 -17.12
C PHE A 265 5.56 -16.34 -15.69
N LEU A 266 5.49 -17.56 -15.12
CA LEU A 266 5.29 -17.78 -13.69
C LEU A 266 6.08 -19.02 -13.26
N ALA A 267 6.97 -18.84 -12.31
CA ALA A 267 7.80 -19.90 -11.74
C ALA A 267 7.84 -19.81 -10.22
N VAL A 268 7.85 -20.97 -9.56
CA VAL A 268 8.00 -21.09 -8.10
C VAL A 268 8.97 -22.23 -7.80
N ALA A 269 9.97 -21.92 -6.99
CA ALA A 269 11.00 -22.86 -6.56
C ALA A 269 10.36 -24.10 -5.89
N PRO A 270 10.82 -25.32 -6.17
CA PRO A 270 10.17 -26.55 -5.70
C PRO A 270 9.96 -26.63 -4.18
N ASP A 271 10.95 -26.17 -3.40
CA ASP A 271 10.97 -26.09 -1.94
C ASP A 271 9.99 -25.04 -1.37
N CYS A 272 9.60 -24.07 -2.20
CA CYS A 272 8.68 -22.99 -1.85
C CYS A 272 7.24 -23.26 -2.32
N ARG A 273 6.96 -24.41 -2.96
CA ARG A 273 5.63 -24.79 -3.43
C ARG A 273 4.67 -25.04 -2.26
N ARG A 274 3.37 -24.91 -2.53
CA ARG A 274 2.28 -25.07 -1.54
C ARG A 274 2.30 -24.09 -0.36
N ASN A 275 3.18 -23.07 -0.39
CA ASN A 275 3.24 -22.00 0.60
C ASN A 275 2.61 -20.67 0.12
N GLY A 276 1.80 -20.73 -0.94
CA GLY A 276 1.06 -19.57 -1.48
C GLY A 276 1.87 -18.57 -2.32
N VAL A 277 3.14 -18.85 -2.65
CA VAL A 277 4.01 -17.96 -3.45
C VAL A 277 3.38 -17.60 -4.80
N ALA A 278 2.93 -18.61 -5.57
CA ALA A 278 2.25 -18.38 -6.86
C ALA A 278 1.00 -17.51 -6.70
N THR A 279 0.17 -17.79 -5.68
CA THR A 279 -1.05 -17.02 -5.38
C THR A 279 -0.73 -15.55 -5.14
N ARG A 280 0.28 -15.26 -4.30
CA ARG A 280 0.67 -13.89 -3.97
C ARG A 280 1.20 -13.16 -5.20
N LEU A 281 2.08 -13.81 -5.98
CA LEU A 281 2.60 -13.26 -7.23
C LEU A 281 1.47 -12.96 -8.24
N LEU A 282 0.55 -13.90 -8.46
CA LEU A 282 -0.55 -13.72 -9.42
C LEU A 282 -1.51 -12.63 -8.97
N ILE A 283 -1.96 -12.64 -7.71
CA ILE A 283 -2.85 -11.60 -7.17
C ILE A 283 -2.22 -10.22 -7.34
N THR A 284 -0.95 -10.09 -6.94
CA THR A 284 -0.25 -8.82 -7.05
C THR A 284 -0.05 -8.41 -8.51
N ALA A 285 0.28 -9.33 -9.42
CA ALA A 285 0.36 -9.02 -10.85
C ALA A 285 -1.00 -8.61 -11.44
N MET A 286 -2.11 -9.24 -11.06
CA MET A 286 -3.45 -8.84 -11.51
C MET A 286 -3.83 -7.45 -11.00
N SER A 287 -3.33 -7.04 -9.84
CA SER A 287 -3.60 -5.71 -9.27
C SER A 287 -2.97 -4.56 -10.07
N GLU A 288 -1.95 -4.87 -10.88
CA GLU A 288 -1.22 -3.93 -11.75
C GLU A 288 -2.04 -3.46 -12.97
N PHE A 289 -3.18 -4.10 -13.21
CA PHE A 289 -4.07 -3.76 -14.31
C PHE A 289 -5.32 -3.06 -13.77
N PRO A 290 -6.03 -2.22 -14.56
CA PRO A 290 -7.35 -1.74 -14.17
C PRO A 290 -8.32 -2.90 -13.91
N PRO A 291 -9.35 -2.74 -13.06
CA PRO A 291 -10.42 -3.71 -12.94
C PRO A 291 -11.05 -4.06 -14.29
N ASP A 292 -11.58 -5.28 -14.40
CA ASP A 292 -12.24 -5.83 -15.59
C ASP A 292 -11.35 -5.92 -16.84
N THR A 293 -10.03 -5.82 -16.66
CA THR A 293 -9.07 -6.09 -17.72
C THR A 293 -9.01 -7.59 -17.97
N VAL A 294 -9.28 -8.00 -19.21
CA VAL A 294 -9.06 -9.39 -19.64
C VAL A 294 -7.56 -9.62 -19.79
N LEU A 295 -7.03 -10.53 -18.97
CA LEU A 295 -5.66 -11.03 -19.04
C LEU A 295 -5.65 -12.40 -19.69
N SER A 296 -4.65 -12.64 -20.55
CA SER A 296 -4.37 -13.96 -21.09
C SER A 296 -3.14 -14.59 -20.45
N VAL A 297 -3.10 -15.92 -20.47
CA VAL A 297 -1.90 -16.71 -20.20
C VAL A 297 -1.89 -17.90 -21.14
N VAL A 298 -0.72 -18.22 -21.68
CA VAL A 298 -0.56 -19.46 -22.46
C VAL A 298 0.05 -20.52 -21.55
N THR A 299 -0.58 -21.68 -21.47
CA THR A 299 -0.04 -22.85 -20.77
C THR A 299 -0.30 -24.11 -21.60
N TYR A 300 0.17 -25.26 -21.13
CA TYR A 300 -0.07 -26.53 -21.79
C TYR A 300 -1.58 -26.83 -21.90
N ARG A 301 -1.97 -27.55 -22.95
CA ARG A 301 -3.38 -27.89 -23.24
C ARG A 301 -3.98 -28.84 -22.20
N GLU A 302 -5.30 -28.99 -22.23
CA GLU A 302 -5.99 -29.99 -21.43
C GLU A 302 -5.43 -31.41 -21.70
N GLY A 303 -5.30 -32.21 -20.64
CA GLY A 303 -4.76 -33.56 -20.72
C GLY A 303 -3.22 -33.64 -20.74
N ASP A 304 -2.52 -32.51 -20.80
CA ASP A 304 -1.06 -32.49 -20.71
C ASP A 304 -0.58 -32.59 -19.24
N PRO A 305 0.26 -33.59 -18.89
CA PRO A 305 0.79 -33.74 -17.53
C PRO A 305 1.57 -32.50 -17.04
N LEU A 306 2.30 -31.80 -17.92
CA LEU A 306 3.07 -30.61 -17.56
C LEU A 306 2.15 -29.42 -17.23
N GLY A 307 0.96 -29.39 -17.84
CA GLY A 307 -0.05 -28.34 -17.64
C GLY A 307 -0.91 -28.47 -16.40
N THR A 308 -1.04 -29.68 -15.86
CA THR A 308 -2.10 -30.00 -14.89
C THR A 308 -2.13 -29.05 -13.70
N SER A 309 -0.95 -28.75 -13.12
CA SER A 309 -0.84 -27.85 -11.97
C SER A 309 -1.10 -26.39 -12.33
N ALA A 310 -0.53 -25.91 -13.45
CA ALA A 310 -0.67 -24.52 -13.88
C ALA A 310 -2.12 -24.21 -14.28
N ARG A 311 -2.76 -25.10 -15.04
CA ARG A 311 -4.17 -24.96 -15.46
C ARG A 311 -5.10 -24.89 -14.26
N TRP A 312 -4.98 -25.82 -13.32
CA TRP A 312 -5.78 -25.82 -12.10
C TRP A 312 -5.59 -24.51 -11.31
N PHE A 313 -4.34 -24.05 -11.23
CA PHE A 313 -4.01 -22.79 -10.55
C PHE A 313 -4.71 -21.59 -11.22
N TYR A 314 -4.59 -21.39 -12.53
CA TYR A 314 -5.24 -20.27 -13.22
C TYR A 314 -6.78 -20.37 -13.19
N GLN A 315 -7.34 -21.58 -13.35
CA GLN A 315 -8.79 -21.81 -13.27
C GLN A 315 -9.37 -21.42 -11.91
N LYS A 316 -8.63 -21.63 -10.81
CA LYS A 316 -9.01 -21.15 -9.47
C LYS A 316 -9.20 -19.64 -9.40
N PHE A 317 -8.48 -18.88 -10.24
CA PHE A 317 -8.60 -17.42 -10.36
C PHE A 317 -9.56 -16.98 -11.47
N GLY A 318 -10.38 -17.90 -11.99
CA GLY A 318 -11.41 -17.59 -12.97
C GLY A 318 -10.93 -17.51 -14.42
N PHE A 319 -9.67 -17.91 -14.70
CA PHE A 319 -9.21 -18.05 -16.07
C PHE A 319 -9.90 -19.24 -16.74
N ARG A 320 -10.39 -19.03 -17.97
CA ARG A 320 -11.11 -20.03 -18.76
C ARG A 320 -10.38 -20.28 -20.06
N GLU A 321 -10.55 -21.49 -20.56
CA GLU A 321 -10.00 -21.93 -21.83
C GLU A 321 -10.59 -21.14 -23.00
N GLU A 322 -9.75 -20.75 -23.96
CA GLU A 322 -10.17 -20.00 -25.14
C GLU A 322 -9.62 -20.62 -26.42
N MET A 323 -8.36 -20.33 -26.78
CA MET A 323 -7.78 -20.71 -28.06
C MET A 323 -6.73 -21.83 -27.92
N LEU A 324 -6.77 -22.82 -28.80
CA LEU A 324 -5.66 -23.77 -28.98
C LEU A 324 -4.62 -23.15 -29.91
N LEU A 325 -3.33 -23.26 -29.53
CA LEU A 325 -2.23 -22.68 -30.29
C LEU A 325 -0.97 -23.53 -30.18
N THR A 326 0.03 -23.23 -30.99
CA THR A 326 1.34 -23.88 -30.95
C THR A 326 2.40 -22.86 -30.59
N VAL A 327 3.15 -23.10 -29.51
CA VAL A 327 4.24 -22.23 -29.05
C VAL A 327 5.53 -23.03 -29.04
N PHE A 328 6.56 -22.56 -29.73
CA PHE A 328 7.84 -23.27 -29.93
C PHE A 328 7.67 -24.73 -30.41
N GLY A 329 6.70 -24.98 -31.29
CA GLY A 329 6.40 -26.31 -31.80
C GLY A 329 5.63 -27.22 -30.82
N TYR A 330 5.27 -26.72 -29.64
CA TYR A 330 4.53 -27.46 -28.61
C TYR A 330 3.04 -27.07 -28.59
N PRO A 331 2.10 -28.04 -28.49
CA PRO A 331 0.67 -27.75 -28.41
C PRO A 331 0.28 -27.14 -27.06
N CYS A 332 -0.20 -25.90 -27.09
CA CYS A 332 -0.58 -25.11 -25.94
C CYS A 332 -2.04 -24.66 -26.02
N GLN A 333 -2.53 -24.06 -24.95
CA GLN A 333 -3.84 -23.45 -24.86
C GLN A 333 -3.75 -22.12 -24.14
N GLN A 334 -4.41 -21.12 -24.71
CA GLN A 334 -4.61 -19.82 -24.11
C GLN A 334 -5.78 -19.90 -23.12
N LEU A 335 -5.56 -19.36 -21.93
CA LEU A 335 -6.57 -19.17 -20.92
C LEU A 335 -6.73 -17.67 -20.67
N CYS A 336 -7.96 -17.20 -20.50
CA CYS A 336 -8.28 -15.80 -20.27
C CYS A 336 -9.13 -15.61 -19.01
N GLY A 337 -8.79 -14.59 -18.21
CA GLY A 337 -9.47 -14.25 -16.97
C GLY A 337 -9.56 -12.74 -16.80
N SER A 338 -10.60 -12.26 -16.10
CA SER A 338 -10.77 -10.82 -15.84
C SER A 338 -10.17 -10.43 -14.50
N THR A 339 -9.47 -9.29 -14.46
CA THR A 339 -8.90 -8.75 -13.22
C THR A 339 -10.02 -8.24 -12.30
N PRO A 340 -10.06 -8.65 -11.03
CA PRO A 340 -11.16 -8.26 -10.17
C PRO A 340 -10.99 -6.82 -9.66
N ALA A 341 -12.12 -6.15 -9.43
CA ALA A 341 -12.18 -4.88 -8.69
C ALA A 341 -11.89 -5.04 -7.19
N CYS A 342 -11.99 -6.26 -6.67
CA CYS A 342 -11.72 -6.69 -5.29
C CYS A 342 -11.59 -8.21 -5.30
N LEU A 343 -10.63 -8.78 -4.56
CA LEU A 343 -10.46 -10.24 -4.53
C LEU A 343 -11.72 -10.93 -3.97
N PRO A 344 -12.08 -12.12 -4.49
CA PRO A 344 -13.19 -12.89 -3.98
C PRO A 344 -13.02 -13.21 -2.49
N GLY A 345 -14.10 -13.10 -1.72
CA GLY A 345 -14.11 -13.40 -0.28
C GLY A 345 -13.81 -12.22 0.63
N ILE A 346 -13.36 -11.08 0.09
CA ILE A 346 -13.19 -9.85 0.86
C ILE A 346 -14.51 -9.07 0.88
N GLN A 347 -15.07 -8.83 2.07
CA GLN A 347 -16.15 -7.86 2.20
C GLN A 347 -15.57 -6.45 2.13
N ARG A 348 -15.98 -5.64 1.15
CA ARG A 348 -15.70 -4.20 1.21
C ARG A 348 -16.37 -3.64 2.46
N CYS A 349 -15.59 -3.10 3.39
CA CYS A 349 -16.09 -2.19 4.41
C CYS A 349 -16.57 -0.89 3.74
N ARG A 350 -17.73 -0.93 3.08
CA ARG A 350 -18.44 0.30 2.74
C ARG A 350 -18.97 0.89 4.04
N LYS A 351 -18.22 1.78 4.68
CA LYS A 351 -18.75 2.81 5.60
C LYS A 351 -17.70 3.87 5.94
N ASN A 352 -18.00 5.10 5.48
CA ASN A 352 -17.52 6.40 5.95
C ASN A 352 -16.52 6.37 7.11
N VAL A 353 -15.24 6.52 6.81
CA VAL A 353 -14.26 7.06 7.77
C VAL A 353 -14.53 8.55 7.92
N MET A 354 -15.66 8.89 8.54
CA MET A 354 -16.03 10.23 8.99
C MET A 354 -16.82 10.08 10.29
N ALA A 355 -16.13 9.66 11.35
CA ALA A 355 -16.51 9.89 12.75
C ALA A 355 -15.39 9.45 13.71
N ALA A 356 -14.14 9.90 13.50
CA ALA A 356 -13.16 9.93 14.59
C ALA A 356 -13.36 11.22 15.40
N GLY A 357 -14.56 11.34 15.99
CA GLY A 357 -14.99 12.49 16.79
C GLY A 357 -15.48 12.12 18.19
N ASP A 358 -15.79 10.85 18.45
CA ASP A 358 -16.36 10.41 19.73
C ASP A 358 -15.56 9.21 20.29
N LEU A 359 -14.40 9.51 20.84
CA LEU A 359 -13.84 8.71 21.93
C LEU A 359 -13.72 9.67 23.11
N ASN A 360 -14.70 9.57 24.01
CA ASN A 360 -14.82 10.33 25.26
C ASN A 360 -13.59 10.17 26.15
#